data_AF-A0A484CH02-F1
#
_entry.id   AF-A0A484CH02-F1
#
_cell.length_a   1.000
_cell.length_b   1.000
_cell.length_c   1.000
_cell.angle_alpha   90.00
_cell.angle_beta   90.00
_cell.angle_gamma   90.00
#
_symmetry.space_group_name_H-M   'P 1'
#
loop_
_entity.id
_entity.type
_entity.pdbx_description
1 polymer ?
#
loop_
_entity_poly.entity_id
_entity_poly.type
_entity_poly.pdbx_seq_one_letter_code
_entity_poly.pdbx_strand_id
1 'polypeptide(L)'
;MLLKSLVGSACTLFGAATAFRFAHVEVQAQAAALLHSAVRKSSLVEQANMRVELLPALSDNYMYLLIDVDSREAAIVDPVEPIKVVEAVRKHGVKLTTILTTHHHW
;
A
#
# COMPACT_ATOMS: atom_id res chain seq x y z
N MET A 1 25.01 -60.75 29.67
CA MET A 1 24.58 -59.57 30.45
C MET A 1 23.29 -59.07 29.79
N LEU A 2 22.12 -59.42 30.33
CA LEU A 2 21.28 -58.54 31.18
C LEU A 2 20.78 -57.33 30.35
N LEU A 3 19.49 -57.02 30.16
CA LEU A 3 18.24 -57.37 30.82
C LEU A 3 17.07 -56.98 29.89
N LYS A 4 15.87 -57.49 30.19
CA LYS A 4 14.59 -57.31 29.49
C LYS A 4 13.95 -55.92 29.75
N SER A 5 13.14 -55.45 28.79
CA SER A 5 11.83 -54.76 28.91
C SER A 5 11.49 -53.81 30.07
N LEU A 6 10.91 -52.63 29.81
CA LEU A 6 9.48 -52.26 30.04
C LEU A 6 9.26 -50.72 29.96
N VAL A 7 8.23 -50.32 29.20
CA VAL A 7 7.18 -49.31 29.49
C VAL A 7 7.54 -47.88 29.95
N GLY A 8 7.08 -46.90 29.14
CA GLY A 8 6.19 -45.84 29.61
C GLY A 8 6.77 -44.43 29.73
N SER A 9 6.35 -43.51 28.84
CA SER A 9 5.60 -42.31 29.26
C SER A 9 5.09 -41.54 28.04
N ALA A 10 3.75 -41.50 27.91
CA ALA A 10 3.03 -40.55 27.09
C ALA A 10 2.75 -39.31 27.94
N CYS A 11 3.15 -38.13 27.47
CA CYS A 11 2.75 -36.76 27.89
C CYS A 11 3.83 -35.81 27.35
N THR A 12 3.60 -34.73 26.61
CA THR A 12 2.41 -33.92 26.35
C THR A 12 2.67 -33.12 25.08
N LEU A 13 1.84 -33.29 24.06
CA LEU A 13 1.53 -32.23 23.11
C LEU A 13 0.93 -31.08 23.91
N PHE A 14 1.51 -29.88 23.88
CA PHE A 14 0.81 -28.58 23.94
C PHE A 14 1.86 -27.47 24.03
N GLY A 15 2.10 -26.76 22.93
CA GLY A 15 2.99 -25.60 22.96
C GLY A 15 3.45 -25.02 21.62
N ALA A 16 2.70 -25.18 20.52
CA ALA A 16 3.07 -24.58 19.23
C ALA A 16 1.86 -23.97 18.48
N ALA A 17 0.78 -23.62 19.17
CA ALA A 17 -0.43 -23.09 18.53
C ALA A 17 -0.56 -21.56 18.58
N THR A 18 0.27 -20.85 19.36
CA THR A 18 0.11 -19.41 19.59
C THR A 18 1.03 -18.52 18.75
N ALA A 19 2.07 -19.05 18.12
CA ALA A 19 2.98 -18.26 17.26
C ALA A 19 2.56 -18.23 15.78
N PHE A 20 1.69 -19.14 15.33
CA PHE A 20 1.35 -19.28 13.90
C PHE A 20 0.09 -18.50 13.46
N ARG A 21 -0.69 -17.96 14.41
CA ARG A 21 -1.93 -17.23 14.11
C ARG A 21 -1.75 -15.77 13.73
N PHE A 22 -0.66 -15.13 14.14
CA PHE A 22 -0.43 -13.71 13.85
C PHE A 22 0.13 -13.48 12.43
N ALA A 23 1.05 -14.33 11.97
CA ALA A 23 1.66 -14.20 10.65
C ALA A 23 0.67 -14.42 9.48
N HIS A 24 -0.34 -15.28 9.65
CA HIS A 24 -1.28 -15.60 8.58
C HIS A 24 -2.29 -14.46 8.31
N VAL A 25 -2.63 -13.68 9.34
CA VAL A 25 -3.56 -12.54 9.23
C VAL A 25 -2.90 -11.34 8.55
N GLU A 26 -1.64 -11.04 8.90
CA GLU A 26 -0.86 -9.98 8.24
C GLU A 26 -0.64 -10.25 6.75
N VAL A 27 -0.30 -11.48 6.39
CA VAL A 27 -0.10 -11.88 4.99
C VAL A 27 -1.41 -11.78 4.18
N GLN A 28 -2.57 -12.11 4.77
CA GLN A 28 -3.86 -11.94 4.11
C GLN A 28 -4.24 -10.46 3.93
N ALA A 29 -3.97 -9.60 4.92
CA ALA A 29 -4.25 -8.17 4.83
C ALA A 29 -3.38 -7.48 3.77
N GLN A 30 -2.09 -7.82 3.70
CA GLN A 30 -1.18 -7.31 2.67
C GLN A 30 -1.56 -7.79 1.27
N ALA A 31 -1.90 -9.07 1.10
CA ALA A 31 -2.37 -9.59 -0.18
C ALA A 31 -3.70 -8.94 -0.62
N ALA A 32 -4.62 -8.70 0.32
CA ALA A 32 -5.84 -7.98 0.05
C ALA A 32 -5.56 -6.52 -0.33
N ALA A 33 -4.71 -5.79 0.38
CA ALA A 33 -4.35 -4.41 0.05
C ALA A 33 -3.71 -4.30 -1.35
N LEU A 34 -2.84 -5.24 -1.72
CA LEU A 34 -2.25 -5.34 -3.05
C LEU A 34 -3.31 -5.62 -4.14
N LEU A 35 -4.28 -6.49 -3.87
CA LEU A 35 -5.40 -6.76 -4.79
C LEU A 35 -6.35 -5.54 -4.92
N HIS A 36 -6.60 -4.81 -3.83
CA HIS A 36 -7.45 -3.60 -3.86
C HIS A 36 -6.80 -2.46 -4.64
N SER A 37 -5.47 -2.31 -4.56
CA SER A 37 -4.69 -1.42 -5.43
C SER A 37 -4.85 -1.76 -6.91
N ALA A 38 -4.88 -3.05 -7.27
CA ALA A 38 -5.05 -3.49 -8.65
C ALA A 38 -6.45 -3.23 -9.24
N VAL A 39 -7.47 -3.03 -8.40
CA VAL A 39 -8.85 -2.79 -8.84
C VAL A 39 -9.16 -1.30 -9.05
N ARG A 40 -8.51 -0.40 -8.29
CA ARG A 40 -8.79 1.04 -8.34
C ARG A 40 -7.97 1.68 -9.47
N LYS A 41 -8.65 2.23 -10.48
CA LYS A 41 -8.02 2.96 -11.59
C LYS A 41 -7.83 4.44 -11.25
N SER A 42 -6.83 5.07 -11.86
CA SER A 42 -6.72 6.52 -11.80
C SER A 42 -7.91 7.18 -12.52
N SER A 43 -8.30 8.35 -12.04
CA SER A 43 -9.41 9.13 -12.60
C SER A 43 -8.97 10.57 -12.75
N LEU A 44 -9.30 11.18 -13.89
CA LEU A 44 -8.99 12.57 -14.17
C LEU A 44 -10.28 13.39 -14.08
N VAL A 45 -10.25 14.42 -13.26
CA VAL A 45 -11.30 15.43 -13.17
C VAL A 45 -10.79 16.71 -13.83
N GLU A 46 -11.54 17.22 -14.79
CA GLU A 46 -11.19 18.46 -15.49
C GLU A 46 -12.08 19.61 -15.00
N GLN A 47 -11.46 20.74 -14.67
CA GLN A 47 -12.10 22.03 -14.45
C GLN A 47 -11.58 23.04 -15.48
N ALA A 48 -12.11 24.27 -15.47
CA ALA A 48 -11.81 25.29 -16.48
C ALA A 48 -10.31 25.63 -16.59
N ASN A 49 -9.59 25.70 -15.46
CA ASN A 49 -8.18 26.09 -15.38
C ASN A 49 -7.30 25.09 -14.60
N MET A 50 -7.89 24.02 -14.08
CA MET A 50 -7.20 23.04 -13.26
C MET A 50 -7.64 21.63 -13.65
N ARG A 51 -6.72 20.68 -13.58
CA ARG A 51 -7.02 19.25 -13.72
C ARG A 51 -6.52 18.52 -12.48
N VAL A 52 -7.28 17.54 -12.02
CA VAL A 52 -6.94 16.73 -10.84
C VAL A 52 -6.92 15.26 -11.25
N GLU A 53 -5.75 14.65 -11.22
CA GLU A 53 -5.64 13.20 -11.36
C GLU A 53 -5.61 12.54 -9.98
N LEU A 54 -6.58 11.67 -9.73
CA LEU A 54 -6.65 10.80 -8.57
C LEU A 54 -5.72 9.61 -8.81
N LEU A 55 -4.74 9.43 -7.94
CA LEU A 55 -3.80 8.33 -7.96
C LEU A 55 -4.08 7.40 -6.77
N PRO A 56 -4.73 6.24 -6.99
CA PRO A 56 -4.94 5.27 -5.92
C PRO A 56 -3.62 4.83 -5.31
N ALA A 57 -3.56 4.86 -3.98
CA ALA A 57 -2.41 4.44 -3.21
C ALA A 57 -2.78 3.46 -2.10
N LEU A 58 -1.84 2.58 -1.75
CA LEU A 58 -2.01 1.56 -0.71
C LEU A 58 -3.35 0.80 -0.83
N SER A 59 -4.03 0.53 0.29
CA SER A 59 -5.33 -0.16 0.35
C SER A 59 -6.51 0.72 -0.05
N ASP A 60 -6.53 1.96 0.43
CA ASP A 60 -7.70 2.86 0.40
C ASP A 60 -7.33 4.36 0.30
N ASN A 61 -6.05 4.72 0.40
CA ASN A 61 -5.57 6.08 0.21
C ASN A 61 -5.67 6.55 -1.25
N TYR A 62 -5.58 7.87 -1.41
CA TYR A 62 -5.43 8.57 -2.68
C TYR A 62 -4.37 9.66 -2.56
N MET A 63 -3.54 9.77 -3.59
CA MET A 63 -2.71 10.95 -3.85
C MET A 63 -3.38 11.77 -4.96
N TYR A 64 -3.17 13.08 -4.98
CA TYR A 64 -3.81 13.96 -5.97
C TYR A 64 -2.79 14.79 -6.73
N LEU A 65 -2.67 14.55 -8.03
CA LEU A 65 -1.85 15.38 -8.90
C LEU A 65 -2.71 16.55 -9.40
N LEU A 66 -2.43 17.74 -8.88
CA LEU A 66 -3.03 18.99 -9.30
C LEU A 66 -2.21 19.56 -10.46
N ILE A 67 -2.84 19.82 -11.59
CA ILE A 67 -2.21 20.34 -12.80
C ILE A 67 -2.84 21.69 -13.12
N ASP A 68 -2.02 22.72 -13.13
CA ASP A 68 -2.40 24.01 -13.71
C ASP A 68 -2.35 23.90 -15.24
N VAL A 69 -3.45 24.28 -15.91
CA VAL A 69 -3.60 24.08 -17.36
C VAL A 69 -2.67 25.00 -18.15
N ASP A 70 -2.50 26.24 -17.71
CA ASP A 70 -1.82 27.29 -18.44
C ASP A 70 -0.29 27.20 -18.28
N SER A 71 0.19 27.14 -17.05
CA SER A 71 1.63 27.11 -16.75
C SER A 71 2.26 25.73 -16.90
N ARG A 72 1.43 24.67 -16.93
CA ARG A 72 1.89 23.27 -16.94
C ARG A 72 2.71 22.88 -15.72
N GLU A 73 2.62 23.66 -14.64
CA GLU A 73 3.14 23.29 -13.34
C GLU A 73 2.16 22.37 -12.60
N ALA A 74 2.68 21.58 -11.67
CA ALA A 74 1.91 20.64 -10.90
C ALA A 74 2.31 20.63 -9.43
N ALA A 75 1.32 20.32 -8.59
CA ALA A 75 1.49 20.00 -7.19
C ALA A 75 1.00 18.58 -6.91
N ILE A 76 1.65 17.86 -6.00
CA ILE A 76 1.20 16.54 -5.56
C ILE A 76 0.76 16.60 -4.10
N VAL A 77 -0.44 16.10 -3.83
CA VAL A 77 -0.97 15.94 -2.46
C VAL A 77 -0.64 14.53 -1.96
N ASP A 78 -0.05 14.44 -0.76
CA ASP A 78 0.27 13.21 -0.03
C ASP A 78 0.97 12.10 -0.87
N PRO A 79 2.21 12.34 -1.38
CA PRO A 79 2.90 11.44 -2.30
C PRO A 79 3.50 10.17 -1.65
N VAL A 80 2.66 9.31 -1.06
CA VAL A 80 3.10 8.08 -0.35
C VAL A 80 3.75 7.02 -1.26
N GLU A 81 3.42 7.00 -2.56
CA GLU A 81 4.04 6.14 -3.58
C GLU A 81 4.73 6.98 -4.68
N PRO A 82 5.97 7.46 -4.47
CA PRO A 82 6.63 8.43 -5.36
C PRO A 82 6.81 7.96 -6.80
N ILE A 83 6.95 6.66 -7.05
CA ILE A 83 7.10 6.11 -8.41
C ILE A 83 5.85 6.38 -9.25
N LYS A 84 4.65 6.14 -8.71
CA LYS A 84 3.38 6.44 -9.37
C LYS A 84 3.24 7.94 -9.67
N VAL A 85 3.75 8.80 -8.77
CA VAL A 85 3.76 10.26 -8.98
C VAL A 85 4.66 10.62 -10.16
N VAL A 86 5.88 10.09 -10.23
CA VAL A 86 6.80 10.34 -11.34
C VAL A 86 6.21 9.87 -12.67
N GLU A 87 5.55 8.71 -12.68
CA GLU A 87 4.86 8.19 -13.86
C GLU A 87 3.71 9.09 -14.30
N ALA A 88 2.86 9.54 -13.37
CA ALA A 88 1.77 10.46 -13.65
C ALA A 88 2.26 11.82 -14.19
N VAL A 89 3.32 12.37 -13.58
CA VAL A 89 3.98 13.61 -14.02
C VAL A 89 4.53 13.47 -15.45
N ARG A 90 5.19 12.35 -15.76
CA ARG A 90 5.69 12.04 -17.11
C ARG A 90 4.55 11.83 -18.12
N LYS A 91 3.53 11.05 -17.74
CA LYS A 91 2.32 10.80 -18.54
C LYS A 91 1.65 12.11 -18.93
N HIS A 92 1.53 13.04 -17.98
CA HIS A 92 0.90 14.32 -18.23
C HIS A 92 1.81 15.35 -18.88
N GLY A 93 3.14 15.18 -18.85
CA GLY A 93 4.09 16.13 -19.42
C GLY A 93 4.07 17.47 -18.70
N VAL A 94 4.09 17.44 -17.36
CA VAL A 94 4.00 18.62 -16.47
C VAL A 94 5.26 18.74 -15.61
N LYS A 95 5.50 19.93 -15.07
CA LYS A 95 6.62 20.21 -14.16
C LYS A 95 6.11 20.16 -12.71
N LEU A 96 6.48 19.12 -11.97
CA LEU A 96 6.16 19.03 -10.54
C LEU A 96 7.02 20.05 -9.76
N THR A 97 6.37 21.02 -9.11
CA THR A 97 7.05 22.09 -8.36
C THR A 97 6.78 22.04 -6.86
N THR A 98 5.67 21.43 -6.45
CA THR A 98 5.15 21.55 -5.10
C THR A 98 4.69 20.22 -4.54
N ILE A 99 4.98 19.98 -3.26
CA ILE A 99 4.41 18.88 -2.47
C ILE A 99 3.53 19.49 -1.39
N LEU A 100 2.30 19.00 -1.30
CA LEU A 100 1.32 19.40 -0.29
C LEU A 100 1.04 18.21 0.62
N THR A 101 1.56 18.26 1.83
CA THR A 101 1.33 17.21 2.83
C THR A 101 0.19 17.64 3.75
N THR A 102 -0.86 16.83 3.82
CA THR A 102 -2.03 17.14 4.65
C THR A 102 -1.71 16.96 6.14
N HIS A 103 -0.99 15.89 6.48
CA HIS A 103 -0.62 15.52 7.84
C HIS A 103 0.56 14.53 7.85
N HIS A 104 1.07 14.17 9.03
CA HIS A 104 2.32 13.44 9.20
C HIS A 104 2.15 11.91 9.39
N HIS A 105 1.00 11.34 9.05
CA HIS A 105 0.85 9.88 9.04
C HIS A 105 1.62 9.28 7.84
N TRP A 106 1.71 7.94 7.81
CA TRP A 106 2.60 7.19 6.93
C TRP A 106 1.87 6.54 5.75
#